data_AF-A0A3S0WWN2-F1
#
_entry.id   AF-A0A3S0WWN2-F1
#
_cell.length_a   1.000
_cell.length_b   1.000
_cell.length_c   1.000
_cell.angle_alpha   90.00
_cell.angle_beta   90.00
_cell.angle_gamma   90.00
#
_symmetry.space_group_name_H-M   'P 1'
#
loop_
_entity.id
_entity.type
_entity.pdbx_description
1 polymer ?
#
loop_
_entity_poly.entity_id
_entity_poly.type
_entity_poly.pdbx_seq_one_letter_code
_entity_poly.pdbx_strand_id
1 'polypeptide(L)'
;MARNARNTKDVRLDAPKGMRAPVLVPRRRQSSDRFGRFTEWIARAMGTPWFLMGLTVFCFAWVLYNTLSPEDLRFDSAALGFTALTLILSLQASYAAPLILLAQNRQDDRDRVQIEQDRQRSERNLADTEYLAREVVALRLALKDVASRDFIRQELRSLLEELEEQKDGAAPESGRADRPRG
;
A
#
# COMPACT_ATOMS: atom_id res chain seq x y z
N MET A 1 49.44 -2.79 44.80
CA MET A 1 49.74 -1.53 44.08
C MET A 1 48.47 -1.03 43.42
N ALA A 2 48.21 0.26 43.58
CA ALA A 2 46.96 0.94 43.29
C ALA A 2 46.82 1.43 41.84
N ARG A 3 45.62 1.96 41.55
CA ARG A 3 45.15 2.73 40.38
C ARG A 3 44.72 1.87 39.18
N ASN A 4 43.59 2.11 38.53
CA ASN A 4 43.12 3.43 38.10
C ASN A 4 41.60 3.44 37.82
N ALA A 5 40.92 4.45 38.37
CA ALA A 5 39.57 4.83 37.97
C ALA A 5 39.60 5.48 36.58
N ARG A 6 38.76 5.00 35.66
CA ARG A 6 38.34 5.68 34.42
C ARG A 6 36.87 5.30 34.24
N ASN A 7 35.94 6.11 34.75
CA ASN A 7 35.34 7.29 34.13
C ASN A 7 34.77 7.03 32.71
N THR A 8 33.56 7.57 32.53
CA THR A 8 32.86 7.84 31.28
C THR A 8 31.85 6.79 30.81
N LYS A 9 30.71 6.76 31.51
CA LYS A 9 29.41 6.42 30.90
C LYS A 9 28.96 7.60 30.03
N ASP A 10 29.49 7.69 28.82
CA ASP A 10 28.85 8.48 27.75
C ASP A 10 27.59 7.74 27.31
N VAL A 11 26.50 8.03 28.03
CA VAL A 11 25.14 7.73 27.59
C VAL A 11 24.88 8.67 26.41
N ARG A 12 25.06 8.15 25.19
CA ARG A 12 24.74 8.86 23.95
C ARG A 12 23.25 9.22 23.96
N LEU A 13 22.98 10.51 24.14
CA LEU A 13 21.66 11.14 24.11
C LEU A 13 21.25 11.46 22.67
N ASP A 14 21.25 10.46 21.79
CA ASP A 14 20.73 10.60 20.42
C ASP A 14 19.74 9.47 20.15
N ALA A 15 18.52 9.65 20.63
CA ALA A 15 17.35 8.93 20.14
C ALA A 15 16.30 9.98 19.78
N PRO A 16 15.83 10.04 18.51
CA PRO A 16 14.87 11.04 18.09
C PRO A 16 13.59 10.92 18.91
N LYS A 17 13.25 12.03 19.57
CA LYS A 17 12.10 12.18 20.45
C LYS A 17 10.84 12.35 19.60
N GLY A 18 10.25 11.26 19.14
CA GLY A 18 9.06 11.36 18.30
C GLY A 18 8.53 10.05 17.72
N MET A 19 8.19 9.08 18.55
CA MET A 19 7.10 8.14 18.25
C MET A 19 6.73 7.40 19.53
N ARG A 20 5.66 7.83 20.21
CA ARG A 20 5.07 7.03 21.28
C ARG A 20 4.48 5.78 20.62
N ALA A 21 5.20 4.66 20.68
CA ALA A 21 4.69 3.37 20.26
C ALA A 21 3.43 3.05 21.08
N PRO A 22 2.27 2.78 20.46
CA PRO A 22 1.11 2.33 21.21
C PRO A 22 1.44 0.96 21.81
N VAL A 23 1.18 0.85 23.12
CA VAL A 23 1.26 -0.38 23.89
C VAL A 23 0.52 -1.47 23.13
N LEU A 24 1.28 -2.45 22.64
CA LEU A 24 0.79 -3.64 21.95
C LEU A 24 -0.10 -4.42 22.91
N VAL A 25 -1.41 -4.18 22.84
CA VAL A 25 -2.42 -5.11 23.35
C VAL A 25 -2.17 -6.43 22.61
N PRO A 26 -1.95 -7.56 23.30
CA PRO A 26 -1.71 -8.82 22.63
C PRO A 26 -2.98 -9.21 21.88
N ARG A 27 -3.01 -8.95 20.56
CA ARG A 27 -4.07 -9.39 19.67
C ARG A 27 -4.06 -10.91 19.73
N ARG A 28 -5.01 -11.46 20.49
CA ARG A 28 -5.22 -12.90 20.68
C ARG A 28 -5.30 -13.53 19.29
N ARG A 29 -4.18 -14.10 18.82
CA ARG A 29 -4.12 -14.97 17.62
C ARG A 29 -4.79 -16.28 18.00
N GLN A 30 -6.10 -16.22 18.24
CA GLN A 30 -6.89 -17.36 18.62
C GLN A 30 -7.19 -18.15 17.35
N SER A 31 -6.31 -19.10 17.01
CA SER A 31 -6.55 -20.31 16.20
C SER A 31 -7.65 -20.26 15.11
N SER A 32 -7.75 -19.13 14.40
CA SER A 32 -8.89 -18.79 13.56
C SER A 32 -8.85 -19.44 12.18
N ASP A 33 -7.80 -20.23 11.94
CA ASP A 33 -7.44 -20.71 10.61
C ASP A 33 -8.42 -21.77 10.08
N ARG A 34 -8.97 -22.62 10.96
CA ARG A 34 -9.98 -23.63 10.56
C ARG A 34 -11.37 -23.03 10.41
N PHE A 35 -11.81 -22.23 11.39
CA PHE A 35 -13.12 -21.59 11.35
C PHE A 35 -13.20 -20.54 10.24
N GLY A 36 -12.12 -19.77 10.05
CA GLY A 36 -11.98 -18.77 8.99
C GLY A 36 -12.03 -19.39 7.59
N ARG A 37 -11.29 -20.48 7.33
CA ARG A 37 -11.40 -21.20 6.04
C ARG A 37 -12.80 -21.77 5.79
N PHE A 38 -13.46 -22.28 6.83
CA PHE A 38 -14.85 -22.76 6.72
C PHE A 38 -15.82 -21.61 6.41
N THR A 39 -15.66 -20.45 7.06
CA THR A 39 -16.50 -19.27 6.78
C THR A 39 -16.25 -18.74 5.38
N GLU A 40 -15.01 -18.72 4.90
CA GLU A 40 -14.65 -18.27 3.55
C GLU A 40 -15.18 -19.23 2.46
N TRP A 41 -15.20 -20.54 2.73
CA TRP A 41 -15.83 -21.52 1.84
C TRP A 41 -17.34 -21.33 1.79
N ILE A 42 -18.01 -21.16 2.94
CA ILE A 42 -19.46 -20.87 2.99
C ILE A 42 -19.78 -19.55 2.28
N ALA A 43 -18.98 -18.49 2.49
CA ALA A 43 -19.20 -17.20 1.84
C ALA A 43 -19.08 -17.30 0.31
N ARG A 44 -18.08 -18.02 -0.20
CA ARG A 44 -17.96 -18.30 -1.64
C ARG A 44 -19.10 -19.17 -2.16
N ALA A 45 -19.53 -20.17 -1.39
CA ALA A 45 -20.62 -21.05 -1.78
C ALA A 45 -21.96 -20.28 -1.87
N MET A 46 -22.30 -19.45 -0.87
CA MET A 46 -23.54 -18.65 -0.87
C MET A 46 -23.57 -17.55 -1.94
N GLY A 47 -22.41 -16.99 -2.32
CA GLY A 47 -22.33 -15.94 -3.34
C GLY A 47 -22.43 -16.43 -4.79
N THR A 48 -22.50 -17.75 -5.01
CA THR A 48 -22.47 -18.34 -6.36
C THR A 48 -23.87 -18.79 -6.78
N PRO A 49 -24.34 -18.51 -8.01
CA PRO A 49 -25.67 -18.94 -8.49
C PRO A 49 -25.89 -20.46 -8.48
N TRP A 50 -24.80 -21.24 -8.47
CA TRP A 50 -24.82 -22.69 -8.33
C TRP A 50 -25.43 -23.18 -7.00
N PHE A 51 -25.29 -22.42 -5.91
CA PHE A 51 -25.89 -22.80 -4.61
C PHE A 51 -27.42 -22.78 -4.68
N LEU A 52 -27.98 -21.71 -5.28
CA LEU A 52 -29.42 -21.60 -5.48
C LEU A 52 -29.95 -22.72 -6.38
N MET A 53 -29.25 -23.04 -7.48
CA MET A 53 -29.63 -24.16 -8.34
C MET A 53 -29.62 -25.50 -7.58
N GLY A 54 -28.59 -25.78 -6.77
CA GLY A 54 -28.53 -26.99 -5.96
C GLY A 54 -29.68 -27.08 -4.95
N LEU A 55 -30.00 -25.98 -4.27
CA LEU A 55 -31.12 -25.90 -3.33
C LEU A 55 -32.47 -26.13 -4.04
N THR A 56 -32.66 -25.54 -5.23
CA THR A 56 -33.87 -25.74 -6.04
C THR A 56 -34.01 -27.19 -6.48
N VAL A 57 -32.93 -27.82 -6.96
CA VAL A 57 -32.95 -29.24 -7.35
C VAL A 57 -33.26 -30.13 -6.15
N PHE A 58 -32.69 -29.84 -4.98
CA PHE A 58 -33.00 -30.56 -3.75
C PHE A 58 -34.49 -30.45 -3.37
N CYS A 59 -35.04 -29.24 -3.34
CA CYS A 59 -36.47 -29.03 -3.06
C CYS A 59 -37.36 -29.77 -4.06
N PHE A 60 -37.02 -29.70 -5.35
CA PHE A 60 -37.79 -30.37 -6.40
C PHE A 60 -37.72 -31.90 -6.26
N ALA A 61 -36.53 -32.46 -6.02
CA ALA A 61 -36.35 -33.89 -5.79
C ALA A 61 -37.10 -34.38 -4.53
N TRP A 62 -37.10 -33.59 -3.46
CA TRP A 62 -37.83 -33.90 -2.23
C TRP A 62 -39.33 -33.97 -2.44
N VAL A 63 -39.88 -32.95 -3.11
CA VAL A 63 -41.29 -32.88 -3.48
C VAL A 63 -41.64 -34.08 -4.36
N LEU A 64 -40.85 -34.33 -5.42
CA LEU A 64 -41.10 -35.43 -6.35
C LEU A 64 -41.07 -36.80 -5.65
N TYR A 65 -40.09 -37.05 -4.78
CA TYR A 65 -39.98 -38.27 -4.00
C TYR A 65 -41.21 -38.47 -3.10
N ASN A 66 -41.59 -37.46 -2.32
CA ASN A 66 -42.73 -37.56 -1.42
C ASN A 66 -44.07 -37.56 -2.16
N THR A 67 -44.17 -36.98 -3.36
CA THR A 67 -45.38 -37.04 -4.18
C THR A 67 -45.57 -38.42 -4.81
N LEU A 68 -44.51 -39.01 -5.38
CA LEU A 68 -44.57 -40.29 -6.10
C LEU A 68 -44.47 -41.53 -5.18
N SER A 69 -44.00 -41.37 -3.95
CA SER A 69 -43.93 -42.47 -2.98
C SER A 69 -45.32 -42.94 -2.51
N PRO A 70 -45.55 -44.26 -2.35
CA PRO A 70 -46.74 -44.82 -1.70
C PRO A 70 -46.93 -44.27 -0.28
N GLU A 71 -48.18 -44.17 0.19
CA GLU A 71 -48.55 -43.58 1.50
C GLU A 71 -47.77 -44.15 2.69
N ASP A 72 -47.42 -45.43 2.66
CA ASP A 72 -46.68 -46.11 3.73
C ASP A 72 -45.20 -45.70 3.84
N LEU A 73 -44.63 -45.07 2.81
CA LEU A 73 -43.22 -44.65 2.74
C LEU A 73 -43.04 -43.13 2.63
N ARG A 74 -44.13 -42.36 2.65
CA ARG A 74 -44.11 -40.90 2.59
C ARG A 74 -43.61 -40.34 3.92
N PHE A 75 -42.44 -39.71 3.88
CA PHE A 75 -41.86 -39.05 5.06
C PHE A 75 -42.47 -37.66 5.28
N ASP A 76 -42.89 -36.99 4.20
CA ASP A 76 -43.44 -35.64 4.20
C ASP A 76 -44.64 -35.54 3.25
N SER A 77 -45.85 -35.76 3.78
CA SER A 77 -47.07 -35.86 2.98
C SER A 77 -47.46 -34.54 2.32
N ALA A 78 -47.75 -34.59 1.02
CA ALA A 78 -48.26 -33.45 0.24
C ALA A 78 -49.59 -32.89 0.78
N ALA A 79 -50.42 -33.72 1.42
CA ALA A 79 -51.67 -33.31 2.06
C ALA A 79 -51.48 -32.32 3.23
N LEU A 80 -50.31 -32.37 3.88
CA LEU A 80 -49.91 -31.47 4.97
C LEU A 80 -49.00 -30.33 4.47
N GLY A 81 -48.89 -30.15 3.16
CA GLY A 81 -48.13 -29.04 2.55
C GLY A 81 -46.61 -29.11 2.74
N PHE A 82 -46.02 -30.31 2.85
CA PHE A 82 -44.59 -30.51 3.09
C PHE A 82 -44.09 -29.84 4.37
N THR A 83 -44.72 -30.20 5.50
CA THR A 83 -44.42 -29.62 6.81
C THR A 83 -42.95 -29.83 7.20
N ALA A 84 -42.37 -31.00 6.92
CA ALA A 84 -40.98 -31.26 7.29
C ALA A 84 -40.00 -30.40 6.50
N LEU A 85 -40.19 -30.29 5.18
CA LEU A 85 -39.40 -29.41 4.33
C LEU A 85 -39.50 -27.95 4.79
N THR A 86 -40.70 -27.49 5.13
CA THR A 86 -40.94 -26.12 5.62
C THR A 86 -40.21 -25.86 6.94
N LEU A 87 -40.28 -26.81 7.89
CA LEU A 87 -39.55 -26.72 9.16
C LEU A 87 -38.03 -26.65 8.96
N ILE A 88 -37.49 -27.47 8.05
CA ILE A 88 -36.06 -27.48 7.75
C ILE A 88 -35.62 -26.15 7.10
N LEU A 89 -36.38 -25.64 6.12
CA LEU A 89 -36.06 -24.37 5.46
C LEU A 89 -36.14 -23.18 6.42
N SER A 90 -37.14 -23.14 7.29
CA SER A 90 -37.25 -22.08 8.31
C SER A 90 -36.13 -22.16 9.35
N LEU A 91 -35.71 -23.36 9.75
CA LEU A 91 -34.53 -23.55 10.60
C LEU A 91 -33.25 -23.11 9.89
N GLN A 92 -33.08 -23.44 8.61
CA GLN A 92 -31.92 -23.06 7.80
C GLN A 92 -31.76 -21.54 7.74
N ALA A 93 -32.85 -20.81 7.49
CA ALA A 93 -32.85 -19.35 7.48
C ALA A 93 -32.47 -18.77 8.86
N SER A 94 -33.01 -19.35 9.94
CA SER A 94 -32.72 -18.90 11.31
C SER A 94 -31.25 -19.08 11.71
N TYR A 95 -30.62 -20.20 11.32
CA TYR A 95 -29.21 -20.45 11.61
C TYR A 95 -28.24 -19.73 10.66
N ALA A 96 -28.69 -19.36 9.47
CA ALA A 96 -27.89 -18.56 8.54
C ALA A 96 -27.59 -17.16 9.10
N ALA A 97 -28.57 -16.50 9.73
CA ALA A 97 -28.41 -15.15 10.28
C ALA A 97 -27.20 -14.99 11.24
N PRO A 98 -27.02 -15.82 12.30
CA PRO A 98 -25.88 -15.68 13.19
C PRO A 98 -24.54 -16.03 12.52
N LEU A 99 -24.52 -16.99 11.59
CA LEU A 99 -23.32 -17.30 10.81
C LEU A 99 -22.90 -16.16 9.90
N ILE A 100 -23.86 -15.52 9.23
CA ILE A 100 -23.63 -14.36 8.38
C ILE A 100 -23.10 -13.19 9.22
N LEU A 101 -23.65 -12.96 10.41
CA LEU A 101 -23.20 -11.91 11.32
C LEU A 101 -21.74 -12.12 11.76
N LEU A 102 -21.35 -13.37 12.06
CA LEU A 102 -19.96 -13.72 12.36
C LEU A 102 -19.03 -13.53 11.16
N ALA A 103 -19.50 -13.85 9.96
CA ALA A 103 -18.74 -13.64 8.72
C ALA A 103 -18.56 -12.14 8.43
N GLN A 104 -19.60 -11.35 8.64
CA GLN A 104 -19.61 -9.88 8.47
C GLN A 104 -18.65 -9.21 9.46
N ASN A 105 -18.72 -9.52 10.75
CA ASN A 105 -17.79 -8.96 11.75
C ASN A 105 -16.31 -9.18 11.36
N ARG A 106 -15.99 -10.35 10.79
CA ARG A 106 -14.63 -10.65 10.30
C ARG A 106 -14.27 -9.93 9.00
N GLN A 107 -15.25 -9.61 8.16
CA GLN A 107 -15.05 -8.81 6.96
C GLN A 107 -14.81 -7.35 7.36
N ASP A 108 -15.66 -6.80 8.22
CA ASP A 108 -15.54 -5.43 8.74
C ASP A 108 -14.21 -5.19 9.46
N ASP A 109 -13.75 -6.17 10.25
CA ASP A 109 -12.45 -6.13 10.90
C ASP A 109 -11.28 -6.05 9.91
N ARG A 110 -11.38 -6.75 8.77
CA ARG A 110 -10.36 -6.72 7.70
C ARG A 110 -10.42 -5.39 6.96
N ASP A 111 -11.62 -4.96 6.59
CA ASP A 111 -11.85 -3.72 5.85
C ASP A 111 -11.37 -2.51 6.68
N ARG A 112 -11.61 -2.52 7.99
CA ARG A 112 -11.09 -1.49 8.91
C ARG A 112 -9.56 -1.42 8.92
N VAL A 113 -8.88 -2.57 8.96
CA VAL A 113 -7.40 -2.61 8.94
C VAL A 113 -6.88 -2.11 7.59
N GLN A 114 -7.54 -2.47 6.49
CA GLN A 114 -7.16 -2.02 5.16
C GLN A 114 -7.32 -0.50 5.01
N ILE A 115 -8.42 0.08 5.50
CA ILE A 115 -8.66 1.53 5.51
C ILE A 115 -7.59 2.26 6.32
N GLU A 116 -7.23 1.77 7.51
CA GLU A 116 -6.20 2.39 8.34
C GLU A 116 -4.83 2.38 7.66
N GLN A 117 -4.46 1.27 7.00
CA GLN A 117 -3.22 1.19 6.24
C GLN A 117 -3.22 2.13 5.03
N ASP A 118 -4.34 2.23 4.32
CA ASP A 118 -4.48 3.11 3.17
C ASP A 118 -4.38 4.59 3.57
N ARG A 119 -4.97 4.95 4.71
CA ARG A 119 -4.82 6.28 5.31
C ARG A 119 -3.35 6.59 5.64
N GLN A 120 -2.65 5.68 6.32
CA GLN A 120 -1.23 5.88 6.64
C GLN A 120 -0.35 5.97 5.38
N ARG A 121 -0.66 5.20 4.34
CA ARG A 121 0.03 5.30 3.05
C ARG A 121 -0.23 6.65 2.40
N SER A 122 -1.48 7.11 2.40
CA SER A 122 -1.85 8.42 1.84
C SER A 122 -1.14 9.57 2.57
N GLU A 123 -1.06 9.52 3.89
CA GLU A 123 -0.32 10.50 4.70
C GLU A 123 1.19 10.50 4.35
N ARG A 124 1.80 9.32 4.17
CA ARG A 124 3.21 9.21 3.73
C ARG A 124 3.42 9.72 2.31
N ASN A 125 2.52 9.39 1.38
CA ASN A 125 2.61 9.84 -0.01
C ASN A 125 2.49 11.37 -0.11
N LEU A 126 1.62 11.98 0.71
CA LEU A 126 1.52 13.43 0.79
C LEU A 126 2.83 14.04 1.30
N ALA A 127 3.40 13.50 2.37
CA ALA A 127 4.68 13.97 2.91
C ALA A 127 5.84 13.82 1.92
N ASP A 128 5.90 12.72 1.17
CA ASP A 128 6.92 12.47 0.15
C ASP A 128 6.77 13.44 -1.03
N THR A 129 5.51 13.72 -1.43
CA THR A 129 5.23 14.72 -2.47
C THR A 129 5.64 16.12 -2.03
N GLU A 130 5.35 16.50 -0.79
CA GLU A 130 5.79 17.78 -0.22
C GLU A 130 7.32 17.87 -0.14
N TYR A 131 8.00 16.78 0.21
CA TYR A 131 9.45 16.71 0.25
C TYR A 131 10.05 16.90 -1.15
N LEU A 132 9.58 16.13 -2.13
CA LEU A 132 10.00 16.26 -3.53
C LEU A 132 9.73 17.66 -4.08
N ALA A 133 8.59 18.27 -3.75
CA ALA A 133 8.29 19.64 -4.17
C ALA A 133 9.30 20.66 -3.60
N ARG A 134 9.69 20.52 -2.32
CA ARG A 134 10.71 21.37 -1.70
C ARG A 134 12.09 21.18 -2.33
N GLU A 135 12.49 19.93 -2.56
CA GLU A 135 13.76 19.59 -3.22
C GLU A 135 13.81 20.14 -4.65
N VAL A 136 12.72 20.04 -5.42
CA VAL A 136 12.64 20.61 -6.77
C VAL A 136 12.76 22.14 -6.76
N VAL A 137 12.13 22.81 -5.79
CA VAL A 137 12.27 24.28 -5.63
C VAL A 137 13.71 24.66 -5.27
N ALA A 138 14.35 23.93 -4.36
CA ALA A 138 15.75 24.14 -3.99
C ALA A 138 16.69 23.93 -5.18
N LEU A 139 16.50 22.85 -5.94
CA LEU A 139 17.24 22.55 -7.16
C LEU A 139 17.07 23.65 -8.21
N ARG A 140 15.84 24.13 -8.42
CA ARG A 140 15.54 25.22 -9.35
C ARG A 140 16.27 26.51 -8.97
N LEU A 141 16.31 26.86 -7.68
CA LEU A 141 17.02 28.03 -7.19
C LEU A 141 18.53 27.90 -7.41
N ALA A 142 19.12 26.76 -7.04
CA ALA A 142 20.54 26.49 -7.26
C ALA A 142 20.93 26.56 -8.76
N LEU A 143 20.10 25.99 -9.65
CA LEU A 143 20.32 26.08 -11.10
C LEU A 143 20.19 27.51 -11.63
N LYS A 144 19.28 28.32 -11.06
CA LYS A 144 19.11 29.73 -11.45
C LYS A 144 20.35 30.56 -11.12
N ASP A 145 21.00 30.28 -9.99
CA ASP A 145 22.22 30.99 -9.56
C ASP A 145 23.44 30.60 -10.41
N VAL A 146 23.59 29.32 -10.77
CA VAL A 146 24.71 28.84 -11.62
C VAL A 146 24.55 29.28 -13.09
N ALA A 147 23.33 29.46 -13.56
CA ALA A 147 23.03 29.84 -14.95
C ALA A 147 22.59 31.29 -15.11
N SER A 148 23.12 32.23 -14.30
CA SER A 148 22.89 33.64 -14.61
C SER A 148 23.51 33.95 -15.97
N ARG A 149 22.67 34.42 -16.91
CA ARG A 149 23.05 34.70 -18.31
C ARG A 149 24.29 35.61 -18.38
N ASP A 150 24.44 36.50 -17.40
CA ASP A 150 25.53 37.45 -17.33
C ASP A 150 26.85 36.80 -16.89
N PHE A 151 26.83 35.80 -16.00
CA PHE A 151 28.01 35.00 -15.66
C PHE A 151 28.49 34.20 -16.87
N ILE A 152 27.58 33.48 -17.55
CA ILE A 152 27.91 32.72 -18.77
C ILE A 152 28.49 33.65 -19.84
N ARG A 153 27.93 34.86 -19.98
CA ARG A 153 28.37 35.85 -20.98
C ARG A 153 29.68 36.54 -20.61
N GLN A 154 29.98 36.68 -19.31
CA GLN A 154 31.29 37.15 -18.84
C GLN A 154 32.35 36.07 -19.07
N GLU A 155 32.06 34.82 -18.75
CA GLU A 155 33.02 33.73 -18.92
C GLU A 155 33.30 33.41 -20.39
N LEU A 156 32.27 33.49 -21.25
CA LEU A 156 32.48 33.42 -22.69
C LEU A 156 33.35 34.56 -23.22
N ARG A 157 33.22 35.77 -22.67
CA ARG A 157 34.07 36.91 -23.06
C ARG A 157 35.49 36.75 -22.56
N SER A 158 35.67 36.37 -21.30
CA SER A 158 36.96 36.04 -20.70
C SER A 158 37.71 35.00 -21.55
N LEU A 159 37.07 33.88 -21.87
CA LEU A 159 37.66 32.83 -22.70
C LEU A 159 37.93 33.27 -24.15
N LEU A 160 37.08 34.14 -24.73
CA LEU A 160 37.32 34.70 -26.06
C LEU A 160 38.52 35.65 -26.08
N GLU A 161 38.66 36.49 -25.06
CA GLU A 161 39.75 37.45 -24.91
C GLU A 161 41.08 36.72 -24.70
N GLU A 162 41.10 35.65 -23.90
CA GLU A 162 42.27 34.79 -23.70
C GLU A 162 42.70 34.08 -25.00
N LEU A 163 41.75 33.69 -25.86
CA LEU A 163 42.03 33.13 -27.19
C LEU A 163 42.53 34.18 -28.19
N GLU A 164 42.02 35.41 -28.15
CA GLU A 164 42.53 36.53 -28.97
C GLU A 164 43.96 36.90 -28.56
N GLU A 165 44.26 36.97 -27.27
CA GLU A 165 45.58 37.28 -26.75
C GLU A 165 46.62 36.21 -27.13
N GLN A 166 46.24 34.93 -27.15
CA GLN A 166 47.07 33.84 -27.69
C GLN A 166 47.34 33.99 -29.20
N LYS A 167 46.36 34.48 -29.95
CA LYS A 167 46.48 34.66 -31.40
C LYS A 167 47.34 35.87 -31.76
N ASP A 168 47.27 36.95 -30.98
CA ASP A 168 48.08 38.15 -31.16
C ASP A 168 49.52 37.97 -30.64
N GLY A 169 49.70 37.23 -29.54
CA GLY A 169 51.02 36.81 -29.05
C GLY A 169 51.77 35.85 -29.98
N ALA A 170 51.07 35.22 -30.93
CA ALA A 170 51.64 34.36 -31.95
C ALA A 170 52.01 35.08 -33.27
N ALA A 171 51.82 36.41 -33.37
CA ALA A 171 52.28 37.18 -34.52
C ALA A 171 53.78 37.55 -34.36
N PRO A 172 54.70 37.00 -35.17
CA PRO A 172 56.13 37.21 -34.95
C PRO A 172 56.59 38.59 -35.43
N GLU A 173 57.47 39.21 -34.63
CA GLU A 173 58.33 40.31 -35.04
C GLU A 173 59.02 39.98 -36.38
N SER A 174 58.54 40.57 -37.47
CA SER A 174 59.25 40.56 -38.75
C SER A 174 59.21 41.95 -39.34
N GLY A 175 60.09 42.83 -38.83
CA GLY A 175 60.11 44.21 -39.31
C GLY A 175 61.16 45.13 -38.71
N ARG A 176 62.37 44.64 -38.40
CA ARG A 176 63.50 45.54 -38.06
C ARG A 176 64.76 45.16 -38.83
N ALA A 177 64.82 45.60 -40.09
CA ALA A 177 66.06 45.76 -40.85
C ALA A 177 66.13 47.23 -41.25
N ASP A 178 66.89 48.03 -40.50
CA ASP A 178 68.28 48.40 -40.81
C ASP A 178 68.34 49.57 -41.80
N ARG A 179 68.91 50.70 -41.35
CA ARG A 179 69.82 51.51 -42.17
C ARG A 179 70.61 52.53 -41.32
N PRO A 180 71.93 52.63 -41.53
CA PRO A 180 72.83 53.44 -40.71
C PRO A 180 73.00 54.87 -41.23
N ARG A 181 73.64 55.67 -40.37
CA ARG A 181 73.92 57.11 -40.45
C ARG A 181 74.75 57.51 -41.68
N GLY A 182 74.42 58.68 -42.24
CA GLY A 182 75.23 59.45 -43.19
C GLY A 182 74.66 60.86 -43.30
#